data_AF-A0A4V3P679-F1
#
_entry.id   AF-A0A4V3P679-F1
#
_cell.length_a   1.000
_cell.length_b   1.000
_cell.length_c   1.000
_cell.angle_alpha   90.00
_cell.angle_beta   90.00
_cell.angle_gamma   90.00
#
_symmetry.space_group_name_H-M   'P 1'
#
loop_
_entity.id
_entity.type
_entity.pdbx_description
1 polymer ?
#
loop_
_entity_poly.entity_id
_entity_poly.type
_entity_poly.pdbx_seq_one_letter_code
_entity_poly.pdbx_strand_id
1 'polypeptide(L)'
;MPRVSRAETEKNRLAIEEASSKLFRERGLSVSVADVMRAAGLTHGGFYGHFKSKDELAAIACAKAFEGSTTKWKERVAAMDDAVAARHALIKGYLHDKHRTEPSTGCPLASLVVDVSREDSSKPVRDAFHQGLEQLVDVLSTLQPEANTSEVARQQALEQLSTLVGAMLLARATEGTALSDELLLAARTQLLQSK
;
A
#
# COMPACT_ATOMS: atom_id res chain seq x y z
N MET A 1 39.28 4.82 -8.33
CA MET A 1 38.11 5.26 -7.53
C MET A 1 38.10 4.45 -6.24
N PRO A 2 38.00 5.06 -5.05
CA PRO A 2 37.90 4.29 -3.81
C PRO A 2 36.62 3.45 -3.87
N ARG A 3 36.74 2.18 -3.46
CA ARG A 3 35.63 1.22 -3.44
C ARG A 3 34.68 1.65 -2.32
N VAL A 4 33.42 1.93 -2.67
CA VAL A 4 32.35 2.28 -1.72
C VAL A 4 32.33 1.25 -0.59
N SER A 5 32.28 1.71 0.66
CA SER A 5 32.29 0.80 1.81
C SER A 5 31.03 -0.07 1.84
N ARG A 6 31.09 -1.25 2.47
CA ARG A 6 29.90 -2.12 2.59
C ARG A 6 28.71 -1.41 3.26
N ALA A 7 28.99 -0.59 4.28
CA ALA A 7 27.98 0.20 4.98
C ALA A 7 27.34 1.25 4.07
N GLU A 8 28.14 1.90 3.23
CA GLU A 8 27.66 2.91 2.27
C GLU A 8 26.85 2.26 1.13
N THR A 9 27.27 1.09 0.65
CA THR A 9 26.51 0.29 -0.31
C THR A 9 25.12 -0.08 0.23
N GLU A 10 25.03 -0.51 1.50
CA GLU A 10 23.75 -0.84 2.12
C GLU A 10 22.87 0.39 2.32
N LYS A 11 23.46 1.51 2.78
CA LYS A 11 22.75 2.79 2.89
C LYS A 11 22.17 3.23 1.55
N ASN A 12 22.92 3.12 0.46
CA ASN A 12 22.47 3.46 -0.88
C ASN A 12 21.34 2.53 -1.34
N ARG A 13 21.45 1.23 -1.07
CA ARG A 13 20.39 0.26 -1.37
C ARG A 13 19.08 0.63 -0.66
N LEU A 14 19.12 0.91 0.64
CA LEU A 14 17.93 1.32 1.41
C LEU A 14 17.33 2.64 0.91
N ALA A 15 18.17 3.61 0.51
CA ALA A 15 17.71 4.86 -0.08
C ALA A 15 16.98 4.64 -1.40
N ILE A 16 17.48 3.73 -2.26
CA ILE A 16 16.82 3.36 -3.52
C ILE A 16 15.46 2.69 -3.24
N GLU A 17 15.40 1.74 -2.31
CA GLU A 17 14.14 1.05 -1.96
C GLU A 17 13.09 2.03 -1.41
N GLU A 18 13.50 2.96 -0.55
CA GLU A 18 12.63 3.99 0.01
C GLU A 18 12.10 4.95 -1.05
N ALA A 19 12.99 5.45 -1.92
CA ALA A 19 12.61 6.31 -3.04
C ALA A 19 11.65 5.61 -4.00
N SER A 20 11.93 4.33 -4.30
CA SER A 20 11.09 3.50 -5.18
C SER A 20 9.70 3.28 -4.59
N SER A 21 9.61 2.93 -3.31
CA SER A 21 8.34 2.69 -2.63
C SER A 21 7.43 3.93 -2.64
N LYS A 22 8.01 5.13 -2.50
CA LYS A 22 7.26 6.39 -2.62
C LYS A 22 6.87 6.68 -4.07
N LEU A 23 7.84 6.70 -4.99
CA LEU A 23 7.60 7.07 -6.37
C LEU A 23 6.62 6.14 -7.09
N PHE A 24 6.69 4.83 -6.85
CA PHE A 24 5.75 3.89 -7.46
C PHE A 24 4.33 4.12 -6.98
N ARG A 25 4.11 4.45 -5.70
CA ARG A 25 2.76 4.79 -5.21
C ARG A 25 2.27 6.14 -5.75
N GLU A 26 3.16 7.09 -5.98
CA GLU A 26 2.81 8.41 -6.54
C GLU A 26 2.50 8.37 -8.04
N ARG A 27 3.24 7.57 -8.81
CA ARG A 27 3.33 7.70 -10.27
C ARG A 27 3.18 6.37 -11.02
N GLY A 28 2.89 5.29 -10.31
CA GLY A 28 2.74 3.94 -10.88
C GLY A 28 4.08 3.25 -11.16
N LEU A 29 4.00 2.03 -11.71
CA LEU A 29 5.17 1.19 -12.00
C LEU A 29 5.92 1.63 -13.27
N SER A 30 5.38 2.60 -14.02
CA SER A 30 6.02 3.15 -15.22
C SER A 30 7.28 3.97 -14.93
N VAL A 31 7.46 4.47 -13.70
CA VAL A 31 8.61 5.28 -13.25
C VAL A 31 9.95 4.68 -13.69
N SER A 32 10.84 5.50 -14.25
CA SER A 32 12.13 5.00 -14.77
C SER A 32 13.15 4.75 -13.65
N VAL A 33 14.14 3.90 -13.93
CA VAL A 33 15.30 3.71 -13.04
C VAL A 33 16.03 5.04 -12.81
N ALA A 34 16.12 5.90 -13.83
CA ALA A 34 16.73 7.22 -13.71
C ALA A 34 16.00 8.14 -12.72
N ASP A 35 14.66 8.08 -12.70
CA ASP A 35 13.87 8.86 -11.75
C ASP A 35 14.05 8.38 -10.32
N VAL A 36 14.06 7.06 -10.12
CA VAL A 36 14.34 6.44 -8.81
C VAL A 36 15.72 6.83 -8.31
N MET A 37 16.76 6.66 -9.13
CA MET A 37 18.14 6.94 -8.73
C MET A 37 18.32 8.42 -8.40
N ARG A 38 17.72 9.32 -9.21
CA ARG A 38 17.71 10.75 -8.94
C ARG A 38 17.03 11.09 -7.62
N ALA A 39 15.87 10.49 -7.33
CA ALA A 39 15.17 10.68 -6.06
C ALA A 39 15.94 10.12 -4.85
N ALA A 40 16.74 9.07 -5.05
CA ALA A 40 17.65 8.52 -4.05
C ALA A 40 18.95 9.34 -3.89
N GLY A 41 19.18 10.36 -4.71
CA GLY A 41 20.42 11.16 -4.69
C GLY A 41 21.64 10.44 -5.28
N LEU A 42 21.41 9.46 -6.15
CA LEU A 42 22.43 8.57 -6.71
C LEU A 42 22.50 8.66 -8.24
N THR A 43 23.66 8.34 -8.80
CA THR A 43 23.86 8.31 -10.26
C THR A 43 23.17 7.10 -10.88
N HIS A 44 22.63 7.24 -12.10
CA HIS A 44 21.94 6.16 -12.83
C HIS A 44 22.75 4.85 -12.90
N GLY A 45 24.06 4.94 -13.18
CA GLY A 45 24.93 3.77 -13.31
C GLY A 45 25.09 2.93 -12.04
N GLY A 46 24.77 3.47 -10.87
CA GLY A 46 24.85 2.75 -9.59
C GLY A 46 23.78 1.68 -9.42
N PHE A 47 22.66 1.76 -10.18
CA PHE A 47 21.51 0.88 -10.00
C PHE A 47 21.86 -0.60 -10.10
N TYR A 48 22.57 -0.98 -11.15
CA TYR A 48 22.94 -2.38 -11.43
C TYR A 48 23.99 -2.94 -10.47
N GLY A 49 24.57 -2.11 -9.60
CA GLY A 49 25.38 -2.56 -8.46
C GLY A 49 24.54 -2.99 -7.26
N HIS A 50 23.24 -2.65 -7.22
CA HIS A 50 22.33 -2.92 -6.10
C HIS A 50 21.18 -3.88 -6.47
N PHE A 51 20.65 -3.79 -7.69
CA PHE A 51 19.49 -4.56 -8.15
C PHE A 51 19.75 -5.15 -9.53
N LYS A 52 19.19 -6.33 -9.79
CA LYS A 52 19.36 -7.04 -11.07
C LYS A 52 18.45 -6.45 -12.15
N SER A 53 17.27 -5.97 -11.78
CA SER A 53 16.30 -5.40 -12.70
C SER A 53 15.35 -4.43 -12.03
N LYS A 54 14.64 -3.63 -12.84
CA LYS A 54 13.54 -2.78 -12.37
C LYS A 54 12.38 -3.63 -11.83
N ASP A 55 12.10 -4.80 -12.41
CA ASP A 55 11.03 -5.69 -11.94
C ASP A 55 11.31 -6.23 -10.52
N GLU A 56 12.58 -6.56 -10.22
CA GLU A 56 13.00 -6.94 -8.86
C GLU A 56 12.80 -5.78 -7.87
N LEU A 57 13.23 -4.57 -8.26
CA LEU A 57 13.04 -3.37 -7.44
C LEU A 57 11.54 -3.08 -7.21
N ALA A 58 10.69 -3.25 -8.22
CA ALA A 58 9.24 -3.06 -8.10
C ALA A 58 8.63 -3.99 -7.05
N ALA A 59 9.04 -5.27 -7.03
CA ALA A 59 8.59 -6.22 -6.02
C ALA A 59 9.06 -5.85 -4.60
N ILE A 60 10.33 -5.48 -4.44
CA ILE A 60 10.89 -5.05 -3.14
C ILE A 60 10.16 -3.80 -2.63
N ALA A 61 9.99 -2.80 -3.49
CA ALA A 61 9.32 -1.55 -3.15
C ALA A 61 7.83 -1.75 -2.82
N CYS A 62 7.16 -2.66 -3.52
CA CYS A 62 5.79 -3.09 -3.26
C CYS A 62 5.69 -3.78 -1.89
N ALA A 63 6.53 -4.77 -1.61
CA ALA A 63 6.56 -5.48 -0.34
C ALA A 63 6.82 -4.52 0.84
N LYS A 64 7.78 -3.60 0.71
CA LYS A 64 8.07 -2.55 1.70
C LYS A 64 6.88 -1.61 1.93
N ALA A 65 6.14 -1.26 0.86
CA ALA A 65 4.93 -0.45 0.98
C ALA A 65 3.82 -1.17 1.77
N PHE A 66 3.67 -2.48 1.55
CA PHE A 66 2.73 -3.30 2.30
C PHE A 66 3.16 -3.47 3.76
N GLU A 67 4.44 -3.76 4.03
CA GLU A 67 4.97 -3.84 5.39
C GLU A 67 4.65 -2.57 6.18
N GLY A 68 4.94 -1.39 5.62
CA GLY A 68 4.61 -0.12 6.26
C GLY A 68 3.10 0.08 6.49
N SER A 69 2.25 -0.42 5.58
CA SER A 69 0.79 -0.33 5.73
C SER A 69 0.27 -1.28 6.81
N THR A 70 0.74 -2.52 6.81
CA THR A 70 0.40 -3.56 7.79
C THR A 70 0.85 -3.14 9.18
N THR A 71 2.05 -2.57 9.33
CA THR A 71 2.53 -2.03 10.61
C THR A 71 1.62 -0.91 11.12
N LYS A 72 1.30 0.09 10.29
CA LYS A 72 0.37 1.16 10.67
C LYS A 72 -1.00 0.62 11.09
N TRP A 73 -1.51 -0.41 10.40
CA TRP A 73 -2.77 -1.02 10.77
C TRP A 73 -2.68 -1.71 12.13
N LYS A 74 -1.65 -2.54 12.35
CA LYS A 74 -1.42 -3.22 13.62
C LYS A 74 -1.26 -2.24 14.79
N GLU A 75 -0.50 -1.16 14.60
CA GLU A 75 -0.37 -0.09 15.60
C GLU A 75 -1.71 0.56 15.93
N ARG A 76 -2.53 0.85 14.91
CA ARG A 76 -3.86 1.45 15.10
C ARG A 76 -4.82 0.50 15.81
N VAL A 77 -4.75 -0.80 15.51
CA VAL A 77 -5.52 -1.85 16.19
C VAL A 77 -5.11 -1.94 17.65
N ALA A 78 -3.80 -2.01 17.92
CA ALA A 78 -3.25 -2.12 19.28
C ALA A 78 -3.54 -0.90 20.17
N ALA A 79 -3.86 0.25 19.57
CA ALA A 79 -4.21 1.47 20.29
C ALA A 79 -5.68 1.55 20.72
N MET A 80 -6.54 0.61 20.30
CA MET A 80 -7.97 0.63 20.60
C MET A 80 -8.35 -0.47 21.60
N ASP A 81 -9.42 -0.24 22.36
CA ASP A 81 -9.83 -1.10 23.46
C ASP A 81 -10.50 -2.41 23.00
N ASP A 82 -11.14 -2.40 21.82
CA ASP A 82 -11.83 -3.56 21.27
C ASP A 82 -11.76 -3.64 19.73
N ALA A 83 -12.15 -4.80 19.20
CA ALA A 83 -12.10 -5.10 17.77
C ALA A 83 -13.00 -4.20 16.91
N VAL A 84 -14.16 -3.80 17.40
CA VAL A 84 -15.09 -2.91 16.68
C VAL A 84 -14.53 -1.49 16.62
N ALA A 85 -14.02 -0.98 17.73
CA ALA A 85 -13.33 0.31 17.79
C ALA A 85 -12.10 0.33 16.89
N ALA A 86 -11.29 -0.73 16.90
CA ALA A 86 -10.16 -0.94 15.99
C ALA A 86 -10.59 -0.93 14.51
N ARG A 87 -11.63 -1.68 14.15
CA ARG A 87 -12.19 -1.70 12.79
C ARG A 87 -12.63 -0.30 12.35
N HIS A 88 -13.39 0.41 13.20
CA HIS A 88 -13.83 1.78 12.94
C HIS A 88 -12.65 2.75 12.78
N ALA A 89 -11.62 2.61 13.61
CA ALA A 89 -10.41 3.42 13.51
C ALA A 89 -9.69 3.20 12.18
N LEU A 90 -9.55 1.94 11.74
CA LEU A 90 -8.97 1.61 10.43
C LEU A 90 -9.80 2.20 9.28
N ILE A 91 -11.12 1.98 9.25
CA ILE A 91 -12.01 2.51 8.21
C ILE A 91 -11.89 4.03 8.11
N LYS A 92 -11.98 4.74 9.24
CA LYS A 92 -11.88 6.21 9.27
C LYS A 92 -10.50 6.69 8.82
N GLY A 93 -9.44 6.01 9.24
CA GLY A 93 -8.07 6.34 8.84
C GLY A 93 -7.82 6.09 7.36
N TYR A 94 -8.36 4.99 6.82
CA TYR A 94 -8.21 4.63 5.41
C TYR A 94 -8.98 5.57 4.49
N LEU A 95 -10.22 5.94 4.84
CA LEU A 95 -11.06 6.85 4.06
C LEU A 95 -10.84 8.32 4.43
N HIS A 96 -9.69 8.66 5.00
CA HIS A 96 -9.34 10.04 5.35
C HIS A 96 -8.84 10.81 4.13
N ASP A 97 -9.11 12.12 4.08
CA ASP A 97 -8.68 13.01 2.97
C ASP A 97 -7.17 12.91 2.70
N LYS A 98 -6.35 12.94 3.75
CA LYS A 98 -4.89 12.69 3.65
C LYS A 98 -4.53 11.44 2.85
N HIS A 99 -5.28 10.33 2.97
CA HIS A 99 -4.99 9.14 2.18
C HIS A 99 -5.35 9.37 0.71
N ARG A 100 -6.41 10.13 0.39
CA ARG A 100 -6.74 10.53 -0.99
C ARG A 100 -5.60 11.31 -1.61
N THR A 101 -5.13 12.36 -0.94
CA THR A 101 -4.20 13.36 -1.49
C THR A 101 -2.72 12.99 -1.39
N GLU A 102 -2.34 12.07 -0.49
CA GLU A 102 -0.94 11.63 -0.30
C GLU A 102 -0.75 10.13 -0.62
N PRO A 103 -0.78 9.72 -1.90
CA PRO A 103 -0.63 8.31 -2.27
C PRO A 103 0.73 7.72 -1.86
N SER A 104 1.79 8.55 -1.78
CA SER A 104 3.15 8.13 -1.40
C SER A 104 3.27 7.51 -0.02
N THR A 105 2.36 7.87 0.90
CA THR A 105 2.33 7.36 2.28
C THR A 105 1.15 6.43 2.55
N GLY A 106 0.31 6.23 1.54
CA GLY A 106 -0.92 5.45 1.57
C GLY A 106 -0.75 3.95 1.40
N CYS A 107 -1.87 3.25 1.45
CA CYS A 107 -1.95 1.81 1.21
C CYS A 107 -1.65 1.50 -0.26
N PRO A 108 -0.71 0.57 -0.56
CA PRO A 108 -0.35 0.23 -1.93
C PRO A 108 -1.51 -0.36 -2.75
N LEU A 109 -2.54 -0.94 -2.11
CA LEU A 109 -3.74 -1.41 -2.82
C LEU A 109 -4.44 -0.27 -3.57
N ALA A 110 -4.49 0.93 -3.01
CA ALA A 110 -5.16 2.07 -3.64
C ALA A 110 -4.28 2.79 -4.68
N SER A 111 -2.98 2.48 -4.76
CA SER A 111 -2.05 3.17 -5.66
C SER A 111 -1.43 2.29 -6.73
N LEU A 112 -1.31 0.97 -6.50
CA LEU A 112 -0.59 0.05 -7.39
C LEU A 112 -1.48 -1.01 -8.01
N VAL A 113 -2.73 -1.19 -7.58
CA VAL A 113 -3.58 -2.29 -8.08
C VAL A 113 -3.77 -2.24 -9.59
N VAL A 114 -3.94 -1.05 -10.17
CA VAL A 114 -4.11 -0.89 -11.62
C VAL A 114 -2.82 -1.25 -12.36
N ASP A 115 -1.66 -0.74 -11.92
CA ASP A 115 -0.37 -1.09 -12.51
C ASP A 115 -0.10 -2.59 -12.42
N VAL A 116 -0.21 -3.19 -11.23
CA VAL A 116 0.04 -4.62 -11.00
C VAL A 116 -0.92 -5.50 -11.81
N SER A 117 -2.17 -5.07 -11.99
CA SER A 117 -3.14 -5.83 -12.80
C SER A 117 -2.77 -5.90 -14.28
N ARG A 118 -2.00 -4.93 -14.80
CA ARG A 118 -1.52 -4.87 -16.19
C ARG A 118 -0.21 -5.61 -16.41
N GLU A 119 0.52 -5.92 -15.34
CA GLU A 119 1.75 -6.70 -15.41
C GLU A 119 1.46 -8.18 -15.68
N ASP A 120 2.39 -8.83 -16.40
CA ASP A 120 2.36 -10.27 -16.62
C ASP A 120 2.33 -11.03 -15.28
N SER A 121 1.54 -12.10 -15.19
CA SER A 121 1.36 -12.86 -13.95
C SER A 121 2.64 -13.48 -13.40
N SER A 122 3.66 -13.68 -14.23
CA SER A 122 4.97 -14.22 -13.83
C SER A 122 5.90 -13.18 -13.19
N LYS A 123 5.56 -11.88 -13.24
CA LYS A 123 6.44 -10.85 -12.69
C LYS A 123 6.44 -10.87 -11.15
N PRO A 124 7.61 -10.71 -10.50
CA PRO A 124 7.72 -10.77 -9.03
C PRO A 124 6.83 -9.79 -8.26
N VAL A 125 6.46 -8.65 -8.87
CA VAL A 125 5.57 -7.68 -8.23
C VAL A 125 4.16 -8.21 -7.98
N ARG A 126 3.70 -9.18 -8.79
CA ARG A 126 2.39 -9.86 -8.62
C ARG A 126 2.36 -10.64 -7.31
N ASP A 127 3.43 -11.38 -7.02
CA ASP A 127 3.55 -12.17 -5.79
C ASP A 127 3.69 -11.27 -4.56
N ALA A 128 4.53 -10.23 -4.65
CA ALA A 128 4.66 -9.25 -3.57
C ALA A 128 3.33 -8.56 -3.24
N PHE A 129 2.54 -8.23 -4.27
CA PHE A 129 1.22 -7.62 -4.10
C PHE A 129 0.21 -8.58 -3.49
N HIS A 130 0.18 -9.84 -3.95
CA HIS A 130 -0.66 -10.89 -3.38
C HIS A 130 -0.38 -11.05 -1.88
N GLN A 131 0.89 -11.31 -1.51
CA GLN A 131 1.27 -11.55 -0.13
C GLN A 131 0.93 -10.35 0.77
N GLY A 132 1.16 -9.14 0.27
CA GLY A 132 0.81 -7.91 0.98
C GLY A 132 -0.71 -7.73 1.17
N LEU A 133 -1.51 -8.06 0.16
CA LEU A 133 -2.97 -8.05 0.25
C LEU A 133 -3.46 -9.03 1.31
N GLU A 134 -2.96 -10.27 1.29
CA GLU A 134 -3.32 -11.31 2.27
C GLU A 134 -3.03 -10.85 3.70
N GLN A 135 -1.88 -10.22 3.95
CA GLN A 135 -1.57 -9.67 5.28
C GLN A 135 -2.57 -8.61 5.75
N LEU A 136 -3.09 -7.77 4.86
CA LEU A 136 -4.10 -6.78 5.20
C LEU A 136 -5.47 -7.44 5.44
N VAL A 137 -5.82 -8.45 4.64
CA VAL A 137 -7.04 -9.26 4.85
C VAL A 137 -6.98 -9.97 6.20
N ASP A 138 -5.84 -10.55 6.57
CA ASP A 138 -5.65 -11.20 7.87
C ASP A 138 -5.89 -10.22 9.03
N VAL A 139 -5.33 -9.00 8.94
CA VAL A 139 -5.56 -7.97 9.96
C VAL A 139 -7.04 -7.56 10.03
N LEU A 140 -7.75 -7.42 8.91
CA LEU A 140 -9.19 -7.11 8.95
C LEU A 140 -10.03 -8.29 9.46
N SER A 141 -9.61 -9.52 9.19
CA SER A 141 -10.32 -10.73 9.62
C SER A 141 -10.32 -10.87 11.14
N THR A 142 -9.26 -10.43 11.83
CA THR A 142 -9.23 -10.43 13.31
C THR A 142 -10.17 -9.40 13.93
N LEU A 143 -10.74 -8.50 13.13
CA LEU A 143 -11.60 -7.40 13.58
C LEU A 143 -13.08 -7.66 13.29
N GLN A 144 -13.46 -8.93 13.08
CA GLN A 144 -14.85 -9.35 12.85
C GLN A 144 -15.37 -10.17 14.06
N PRO A 145 -15.62 -9.54 15.22
CA PRO A 145 -16.00 -10.27 16.44
C PRO A 145 -17.36 -10.97 16.35
N GLU A 146 -18.24 -10.52 15.45
CA GLU A 146 -19.57 -11.08 15.19
C GLU A 146 -19.52 -12.28 14.22
N ALA A 147 -18.37 -12.58 13.63
CA ALA A 147 -18.22 -13.69 12.70
C ALA A 147 -18.17 -15.03 13.43
N ASN A 148 -19.13 -15.91 13.14
CA ASN A 148 -19.23 -17.23 13.77
C ASN A 148 -18.13 -18.21 13.31
N THR A 149 -17.46 -17.95 12.19
CA THR A 149 -16.37 -18.78 11.65
C THR A 149 -15.26 -17.92 11.04
N SER A 150 -14.06 -18.49 10.91
CA SER A 150 -12.93 -17.81 10.22
C SER A 150 -13.22 -17.53 8.75
N GLU A 151 -13.99 -18.38 8.08
CA GLU A 151 -14.42 -18.19 6.70
C GLU A 151 -15.34 -16.96 6.56
N VAL A 152 -16.31 -16.80 7.47
CA VAL A 152 -17.18 -15.62 7.50
C VAL A 152 -16.37 -14.36 7.80
N ALA A 153 -15.45 -14.41 8.77
CA ALA A 153 -14.58 -13.29 9.10
C ALA A 153 -13.74 -12.84 7.90
N ARG A 154 -13.16 -13.80 7.17
CA ARG A 154 -12.39 -13.53 5.96
C ARG A 154 -13.25 -12.94 4.86
N GLN A 155 -14.45 -13.48 4.64
CA GLN A 155 -15.36 -12.95 3.62
C GLN A 155 -15.76 -11.50 3.90
N GLN A 156 -16.10 -11.17 5.15
CA GLN A 156 -16.38 -9.80 5.58
C GLN A 156 -15.16 -8.89 5.41
N ALA A 157 -13.96 -9.37 5.75
CA ALA A 157 -12.72 -8.62 5.53
C ALA A 157 -12.46 -8.32 4.05
N LEU A 158 -12.72 -9.28 3.15
CA LEU A 158 -12.60 -9.10 1.70
C LEU A 158 -13.59 -8.05 1.17
N GLU A 159 -14.84 -8.08 1.63
CA GLU A 159 -15.87 -7.09 1.28
C GLU A 159 -15.50 -5.68 1.76
N GLN A 160 -15.04 -5.56 3.01
CA GLN A 160 -14.58 -4.29 3.58
C GLN A 160 -13.37 -3.76 2.81
N LEU A 161 -12.36 -4.60 2.55
CA LEU A 161 -11.16 -4.20 1.82
C LEU A 161 -11.49 -3.74 0.40
N SER A 162 -12.35 -4.46 -0.31
CA SER A 162 -12.79 -4.12 -1.66
C SER A 162 -13.52 -2.78 -1.67
N THR A 163 -14.39 -2.53 -0.69
CA THR A 163 -15.13 -1.27 -0.55
C THR A 163 -14.17 -0.10 -0.24
N LEU A 164 -13.25 -0.29 0.70
CA LEU A 164 -12.24 0.70 1.09
C LEU A 164 -11.39 1.13 -0.12
N VAL A 165 -10.83 0.14 -0.83
CA VAL A 165 -9.95 0.37 -1.97
C VAL A 165 -10.72 1.01 -3.12
N GLY A 166 -11.89 0.48 -3.46
CA GLY A 166 -12.72 0.99 -4.56
C GLY A 166 -13.17 2.43 -4.33
N ALA A 167 -13.66 2.75 -3.13
CA ALA A 167 -14.06 4.11 -2.78
C ALA A 167 -12.88 5.09 -2.86
N MET A 168 -11.70 4.67 -2.37
CA MET A 168 -10.51 5.52 -2.42
C MET A 168 -10.03 5.77 -3.86
N LEU A 169 -10.03 4.75 -4.72
CA LEU A 169 -9.66 4.89 -6.12
C LEU A 169 -10.60 5.85 -6.87
N LEU A 170 -11.91 5.68 -6.71
CA LEU A 170 -12.90 6.54 -7.34
C LEU A 170 -12.82 7.98 -6.81
N ALA A 171 -12.62 8.14 -5.49
CA ALA A 171 -12.45 9.45 -4.89
C ALA A 171 -11.20 10.17 -5.42
N ARG A 172 -10.05 9.48 -5.53
CA ARG A 172 -8.85 10.06 -6.16
C ARG A 172 -9.08 10.44 -7.62
N ALA A 173 -9.74 9.58 -8.38
CA ALA A 173 -10.02 9.83 -9.80
C ALA A 173 -10.95 11.04 -10.04
N THR A 174 -11.72 11.44 -9.02
CA THR A 174 -12.70 12.53 -9.08
C THR A 174 -12.33 13.69 -8.16
N GLU A 175 -11.09 13.73 -7.66
CA GLU A 175 -10.60 14.76 -6.73
C GLU A 175 -10.86 16.18 -7.26
N GLY A 176 -11.22 17.09 -6.35
CA GLY A 176 -11.64 18.46 -6.68
C GLY A 176 -13.12 18.61 -7.02
N THR A 177 -13.91 17.53 -6.97
CA THR A 177 -15.36 17.55 -7.15
C THR A 177 -16.09 17.11 -5.88
N ALA A 178 -17.36 17.51 -5.73
CA ALA A 178 -18.22 17.05 -4.61
C ALA A 178 -18.37 15.52 -4.57
N LEU A 179 -18.40 14.88 -5.75
CA LEU A 179 -18.50 13.43 -5.90
C LEU A 179 -17.36 12.69 -5.17
N SER A 180 -16.15 13.27 -5.14
CA SER A 180 -15.01 12.67 -4.46
C SER A 180 -15.27 12.49 -2.96
N ASP A 181 -15.86 13.50 -2.31
CA ASP A 181 -16.20 13.45 -0.89
C ASP A 181 -17.42 12.54 -0.65
N GLU A 182 -18.41 12.57 -1.55
CA GLU A 182 -19.59 11.69 -1.49
C GLU A 182 -19.19 10.22 -1.53
N LEU A 183 -18.23 9.83 -2.37
CA LEU A 183 -17.73 8.46 -2.47
C LEU A 183 -17.08 7.98 -1.16
N LEU A 184 -16.22 8.80 -0.56
CA LEU A 184 -15.59 8.47 0.73
C LEU A 184 -16.63 8.41 1.86
N LEU A 185 -17.59 9.33 1.86
CA LEU A 185 -18.65 9.36 2.85
C LEU A 185 -19.57 8.14 2.73
N ALA A 186 -20.01 7.79 1.52
CA ALA A 186 -20.88 6.65 1.27
C ALA A 186 -20.24 5.34 1.77
N ALA A 187 -18.97 5.10 1.40
CA ALA A 187 -18.23 3.93 1.87
C ALA A 187 -18.06 3.93 3.39
N ARG A 188 -17.74 5.08 3.99
CA ARG A 188 -17.57 5.20 5.44
C ARG A 188 -18.88 4.92 6.18
N THR A 189 -19.99 5.50 5.73
CA THR A 189 -21.31 5.28 6.33
C THR A 189 -21.67 3.80 6.30
N GLN A 190 -21.50 3.14 5.16
CA GLN A 190 -21.81 1.72 5.05
C GLN A 190 -20.92 0.86 5.95
N LEU A 191 -19.60 1.05 5.88
CA LEU A 191 -18.65 0.20 6.63
C LEU A 191 -18.70 0.41 8.15
N LEU A 192 -19.18 1.55 8.62
CA LEU A 192 -19.39 1.80 10.07
C LEU A 192 -20.76 1.30 10.57
N GLN A 193 -21.67 0.97 9.67
CA GLN A 193 -22.99 0.40 10.00
C GLN A 193 -23.01 -1.14 9.86
N SER A 194 -22.11 -1.71 9.06
CA SER A 194 -21.94 -3.16 8.97
C SER A 194 -21.52 -3.75 10.31
N LYS A 195 -22.29 -4.73 10.80
CA LYS A 195 -22.01 -5.49 12.01
C LYS A 195 -20.83 -6.43 11.79
#